data_AF-A0A497GC38-F1
#
_entry.id   AF-A0A497GC38-F1
#
_cell.length_a   1.000
_cell.length_b   1.000
_cell.length_c   1.000
_cell.angle_alpha   90.00
_cell.angle_beta   90.00
_cell.angle_gamma   90.00
#
_symmetry.space_group_name_H-M   'P 1'
#
loop_
_entity.id
_entity.type
_entity.pdbx_description
1 polymer ?
#
loop_
_entity_poly.entity_id
_entity_poly.type
_entity_poly.pdbx_seq_one_letter_code
_entity_poly.pdbx_strand_id
1 'polypeptide(L)'
;MIPLLDLALAVAYSQMINLAETLIWVGKPWSLKPPFPLAKGEVRNEGYHLLLAFLYVAPFVALYPAAPLRAALLATLVWLLNDVTWHLWAVDPRHHVEWLKFYFNPRDTRVVWYARFLVGKFAVTPRRMLVVTLARVVVIALTIWAL
;
A
#
# COMPACT_ATOMS: atom_id res chain seq x y z
N MET A 1 -4.79 -20.38 12.27
CA MET A 1 -5.25 -19.67 11.06
C MET A 1 -5.63 -18.30 11.49
N ILE A 2 -5.39 -17.27 10.67
CA ILE A 2 -5.99 -15.97 10.94
C ILE A 2 -7.50 -16.20 10.94
N PRO A 3 -8.20 -15.93 12.06
CA PRO A 3 -9.64 -16.11 12.12
C PRO A 3 -10.30 -15.33 10.96
N LEU A 4 -11.34 -15.90 10.35
CA LEU A 4 -12.01 -15.25 9.21
C LEU A 4 -12.44 -13.81 9.55
N LEU A 5 -12.88 -13.58 10.79
CA LEU A 5 -13.22 -12.24 11.29
C LEU A 5 -12.03 -11.28 11.24
N ASP A 6 -10.85 -11.71 11.64
CA ASP A 6 -9.63 -10.89 11.62
C ASP A 6 -9.21 -10.56 10.19
N LEU A 7 -9.30 -11.54 9.30
CA LEU A 7 -9.01 -11.32 7.89
C LEU A 7 -10.00 -10.31 7.30
N ALA A 8 -11.29 -10.45 7.60
CA ALA A 8 -12.32 -9.52 7.16
C ALA A 8 -12.09 -8.11 7.72
N LEU A 9 -11.72 -7.99 8.99
CA LEU A 9 -11.36 -6.73 9.63
C LEU A 9 -10.15 -6.08 8.95
N ALA A 10 -9.09 -6.84 8.70
CA ALA A 10 -7.89 -6.33 8.03
C ALA A 10 -8.19 -5.87 6.59
N VAL A 11 -8.96 -6.65 5.83
CA VAL A 11 -9.36 -6.30 4.46
C VAL A 11 -10.24 -5.04 4.45
N ALA A 12 -11.25 -4.97 5.32
CA ALA A 12 -12.13 -3.81 5.39
C ALA A 12 -11.36 -2.55 5.80
N TYR A 13 -10.51 -2.66 6.83
CA TYR A 13 -9.73 -1.54 7.31
C TYR A 13 -8.69 -1.08 6.29
N SER A 14 -8.07 -1.99 5.54
CA SER A 14 -7.15 -1.60 4.47
C SER A 14 -7.86 -0.80 3.37
N GLN A 15 -9.13 -1.08 3.06
CA GLN A 15 -9.89 -0.27 2.09
C GLN A 15 -10.16 1.15 2.62
N MET A 16 -10.37 1.30 3.92
CA MET A 16 -10.50 2.64 4.54
C MET A 16 -9.19 3.41 4.43
N ILE A 17 -8.05 2.76 4.71
CA ILE A 17 -6.74 3.41 4.57
C ILE A 17 -6.44 3.75 3.10
N ASN A 18 -6.73 2.84 2.16
CA ASN A 18 -6.57 3.09 0.72
C ASN A 18 -7.31 4.35 0.28
N LEU A 19 -8.56 4.50 0.71
CA LEU A 19 -9.39 5.65 0.37
C LEU A 19 -8.82 6.93 1.00
N ALA A 20 -8.43 6.88 2.27
CA ALA A 20 -7.82 8.02 2.96
C ALA A 20 -6.52 8.46 2.28
N GLU A 21 -5.62 7.52 1.98
CA GLU A 21 -4.38 7.81 1.24
C GLU A 21 -4.67 8.36 -0.16
N THR A 22 -5.65 7.81 -0.86
CA THR A 22 -6.07 8.32 -2.16
C THR A 22 -6.54 9.77 -2.08
N LEU A 23 -7.32 10.12 -1.05
CA LEU A 23 -7.78 11.49 -0.84
C LEU A 23 -6.63 12.44 -0.50
N ILE A 24 -5.66 11.99 0.31
CA ILE A 24 -4.49 12.79 0.67
C ILE A 24 -3.59 13.03 -0.54
N TRP A 25 -3.28 11.99 -1.31
CA TRP A 25 -2.29 12.02 -2.39
C TRP A 25 -2.84 12.49 -3.73
N VAL A 26 -4.07 12.10 -4.04
CA VAL A 26 -4.70 12.34 -5.34
C VAL A 26 -5.79 13.40 -5.24
N GLY A 27 -6.32 13.65 -4.04
CA GLY A 27 -7.40 14.62 -3.79
C GLY A 27 -8.80 14.06 -4.04
N LYS A 28 -8.94 13.02 -4.87
CA LYS A 28 -10.23 12.38 -5.17
C LYS A 28 -10.08 10.93 -5.66
N PRO A 29 -11.04 10.04 -5.36
CA PRO A 29 -11.02 8.67 -5.88
C PRO A 29 -11.13 8.64 -7.42
N TRP A 30 -10.58 7.59 -8.01
CA TRP A 30 -10.72 7.20 -9.42
C TRP A 30 -10.39 8.31 -10.41
N SER A 31 -9.28 9.03 -10.15
CA SER A 31 -8.95 10.22 -10.91
C SER A 31 -7.61 10.22 -11.61
N LEU A 32 -6.73 9.28 -11.26
CA LEU A 32 -5.54 9.05 -12.06
C LEU A 32 -5.97 8.43 -13.39
N LYS A 33 -5.56 9.09 -14.47
CA LYS A 33 -5.79 8.70 -15.86
C LYS A 33 -4.49 8.87 -16.65
N PRO A 34 -4.34 8.19 -17.79
CA PRO A 34 -3.23 8.44 -18.70
C PRO A 34 -3.20 9.90 -19.19
N PRO A 35 -2.01 10.49 -19.44
CA PRO A 35 -0.69 9.95 -19.14
C PRO A 35 -0.43 9.91 -17.62
N PHE A 36 -0.01 8.75 -17.11
CA PHE A 36 0.23 8.59 -15.68
C PHE A 36 1.42 9.42 -15.20
N PRO A 37 1.35 9.99 -13.99
CA PRO A 37 2.37 10.88 -13.48
C PRO A 37 3.70 10.16 -13.25
N LEU A 38 4.80 10.83 -13.60
CA LEU A 38 6.15 10.47 -13.19
C LEU A 38 6.59 11.36 -12.02
N ALA A 39 7.65 10.95 -11.33
CA ALA A 39 8.20 11.75 -10.24
C ALA A 39 8.68 13.11 -10.77
N LYS A 40 8.05 14.21 -10.32
CA LYS A 40 8.41 15.59 -10.69
C LYS A 40 9.65 16.12 -9.95
N GLY A 41 10.18 15.35 -9.00
CA GLY A 41 11.29 15.74 -8.12
C GLY A 41 11.26 14.95 -6.83
N GLU A 42 12.15 15.29 -5.89
CA GLU A 42 12.12 14.73 -4.55
C GLU A 42 10.95 15.30 -3.74
N VAL A 43 10.17 14.42 -3.12
CA VAL A 43 9.07 14.82 -2.23
C VAL A 43 9.63 15.43 -0.94
N ARG A 44 9.03 16.55 -0.50
CA ARG A 44 9.42 17.28 0.73
C ARG A 44 8.95 16.50 1.97
N ASN A 45 9.47 16.81 3.14
CA ASN A 45 9.25 16.06 4.38
C ASN A 45 7.76 16.06 4.78
N GLU A 46 7.06 14.91 4.72
CA GLU A 46 5.63 14.83 5.01
C GLU A 46 5.37 14.03 6.30
N GLY A 47 4.92 14.71 7.35
CA GLY A 47 4.58 14.08 8.64
C GLY A 47 3.45 13.06 8.56
N TYR A 48 2.72 12.99 7.44
CA TYR A 48 1.62 12.05 7.25
C TYR A 48 2.07 10.58 7.28
N HIS A 49 3.32 10.25 6.96
CA HIS A 49 3.83 8.89 7.09
C HIS A 49 3.85 8.39 8.53
N LEU A 50 4.12 9.28 9.51
CA LEU A 50 4.02 8.94 10.93
C LEU A 50 2.57 8.70 11.33
N LEU A 51 1.66 9.51 10.81
CA LEU A 51 0.23 9.31 11.01
C LEU A 51 -0.22 7.96 10.43
N LEU A 52 0.18 7.61 9.21
CA LEU A 52 -0.13 6.31 8.62
C LEU A 52 0.44 5.15 9.42
N ALA A 53 1.72 5.23 9.83
CA ALA A 53 2.33 4.20 10.67
C ALA A 53 1.55 3.98 11.97
N PHE A 54 1.08 5.07 12.60
CA PHE A 54 0.21 4.99 13.76
C PHE A 54 -1.15 4.36 13.43
N LEU A 55 -1.79 4.79 12.34
CA LEU A 55 -3.10 4.27 11.92
C LEU A 55 -3.07 2.79 11.55
N TYR A 56 -1.97 2.27 11.00
CA TYR A 56 -1.83 0.84 10.75
C TYR A 56 -1.77 0.01 12.04
N VAL A 57 -1.25 0.55 13.14
CA VAL A 57 -0.96 -0.22 14.36
C VAL A 57 -1.99 0.00 15.47
N ALA A 58 -2.37 1.25 15.73
CA ALA A 58 -3.16 1.64 16.90
C ALA A 58 -4.51 0.90 17.05
N PRO A 59 -5.30 0.69 15.97
CA PRO A 59 -6.57 -0.03 16.10
C PRO A 59 -6.39 -1.46 16.59
N PHE A 60 -5.34 -2.15 16.14
CA PHE A 60 -5.10 -3.54 16.51
C PHE A 60 -4.51 -3.69 17.90
N VAL A 61 -3.70 -2.74 18.35
CA VAL A 61 -3.24 -2.69 19.75
C VAL A 61 -4.42 -2.47 20.69
N ALA A 62 -5.36 -1.60 20.32
CA ALA A 62 -6.57 -1.36 21.11
C ALA A 62 -7.52 -2.57 21.13
N LEU A 63 -7.67 -3.29 20.02
CA LEU A 63 -8.51 -4.49 19.92
C LEU A 63 -7.87 -5.72 20.59
N TYR A 64 -6.54 -5.83 20.56
CA TYR A 64 -5.79 -7.00 21.03
C TYR A 64 -4.68 -6.64 22.03
N PRO A 65 -4.98 -5.97 23.16
CA PRO A 65 -3.96 -5.49 24.09
C PRO A 65 -3.14 -6.62 24.73
N ALA A 66 -3.75 -7.80 24.90
CA ALA A 66 -3.10 -8.99 25.46
C ALA A 66 -2.45 -9.91 24.41
N ALA A 67 -2.55 -9.59 23.11
CA ALA A 67 -2.03 -10.42 22.03
C ALA A 67 -1.19 -9.60 21.05
N PRO A 68 0.00 -9.10 21.46
CA PRO A 68 0.80 -8.18 20.67
C PRO A 68 1.26 -8.75 19.32
N LEU A 69 1.54 -10.06 19.26
CA LEU A 69 1.90 -10.73 18.00
C LEU A 69 0.73 -10.71 17.00
N ARG A 70 -0.50 -10.92 17.47
CA ARG A 70 -1.71 -10.84 16.65
C ARG A 70 -1.93 -9.43 16.14
N ALA A 71 -1.77 -8.43 17.00
CA ALA A 71 -1.87 -7.03 16.61
C ALA A 71 -0.84 -6.65 15.53
N ALA A 72 0.42 -7.08 15.71
CA ALA A 72 1.50 -6.82 14.75
C ALA A 72 1.24 -7.50 13.39
N LEU A 73 0.73 -8.74 13.40
CA LEU A 73 0.38 -9.47 12.19
C LEU A 73 -0.75 -8.76 11.42
N LEU A 74 -1.81 -8.31 12.10
CA LEU A 74 -2.92 -7.61 11.46
C LEU A 74 -2.52 -6.23 10.95
N ALA A 75 -1.71 -5.48 11.71
CA ALA A 75 -1.16 -4.21 11.27
C ALA A 75 -0.32 -4.38 10.00
N THR A 76 0.54 -5.41 9.97
CA THR A 76 1.35 -5.75 8.80
C THR A 76 0.49 -6.15 7.62
N LEU A 77 -0.56 -6.96 7.85
CA LEU A 77 -1.48 -7.39 6.80
C LEU A 77 -2.23 -6.19 6.19
N VAL A 78 -2.73 -5.26 7.01
CA VAL A 78 -3.37 -4.03 6.52
C VAL A 78 -2.41 -3.20 5.70
N TRP A 79 -1.18 -2.99 6.18
CA TRP A 79 -0.17 -2.23 5.45
C TRP A 79 0.14 -2.87 4.08
N LEU A 80 0.34 -4.19 4.06
CA LEU A 80 0.59 -4.93 2.81
C LEU A 80 -0.61 -4.85 1.85
N LEU A 81 -1.83 -5.04 2.36
CA LEU A 81 -3.06 -4.93 1.58
C LEU A 81 -3.21 -3.52 1.00
N ASN A 82 -2.94 -2.48 1.79
CA ASN A 82 -2.97 -1.10 1.32
C ASN A 82 -2.02 -0.89 0.14
N ASP A 83 -0.75 -1.27 0.30
CA ASP A 83 0.26 -1.15 -0.74
C ASP A 83 -0.10 -1.89 -2.04
N VAL A 84 -0.83 -3.01 -1.96
CA VAL A 84 -1.24 -3.77 -3.15
C VAL A 84 -2.62 -3.40 -3.69
N THR A 85 -3.46 -2.64 -2.97
CA THR A 85 -4.84 -2.32 -3.42
C THR A 85 -5.16 -0.83 -3.52
N TRP A 86 -4.30 0.08 -3.06
CA TRP A 86 -4.57 1.53 -3.09
C TRP A 86 -4.94 2.05 -4.49
N HIS A 87 -4.30 1.50 -5.54
CA HIS A 87 -4.54 1.91 -6.91
C HIS A 87 -5.97 1.64 -7.40
N LEU A 88 -6.69 0.70 -6.78
CA LEU A 88 -8.11 0.45 -7.07
C LEU A 88 -8.99 1.65 -6.71
N TRP A 89 -8.54 2.47 -5.76
CA TRP A 89 -9.21 3.69 -5.33
C TRP A 89 -8.65 4.93 -6.03
N ALA A 90 -7.36 4.95 -6.38
CA ALA A 90 -6.73 6.11 -7.00
C ALA A 90 -6.96 6.21 -8.51
N VAL A 91 -6.93 5.09 -9.23
CA VAL A 91 -6.96 5.03 -10.70
C VAL A 91 -8.38 4.85 -11.19
N ASP A 92 -8.77 5.61 -12.21
CA ASP A 92 -10.06 5.41 -12.90
C ASP A 92 -10.17 3.93 -13.34
N PRO A 93 -11.24 3.20 -12.94
CA PRO A 93 -11.42 1.78 -13.26
C PRO A 93 -11.28 1.45 -14.74
N ARG A 94 -11.66 2.37 -15.63
CA ARG A 94 -11.52 2.19 -17.09
C ARG A 94 -10.07 2.04 -17.54
N HIS A 95 -9.13 2.54 -16.74
CA HIS A 95 -7.70 2.56 -17.03
C HIS A 95 -6.89 1.64 -16.10
N HIS A 96 -7.51 0.75 -15.32
CA HIS A 96 -6.79 -0.18 -14.45
C HIS A 96 -5.81 -1.07 -15.21
N VAL A 97 -6.20 -1.60 -16.37
CA VAL A 97 -5.31 -2.42 -17.20
C VAL A 97 -4.11 -1.61 -17.72
N GLU A 98 -4.34 -0.37 -18.13
CA GLU A 98 -3.28 0.55 -18.56
C GLU A 98 -2.34 0.89 -17.40
N TRP A 99 -2.90 1.11 -16.21
CA TRP A 99 -2.14 1.34 -15.00
C TRP A 99 -1.27 0.13 -14.66
N LEU A 100 -1.81 -1.09 -14.65
CA LEU A 100 -1.03 -2.29 -14.38
C LEU A 100 0.12 -2.45 -15.39
N LYS A 101 -0.15 -2.19 -16.68
CA LYS A 101 0.90 -2.21 -17.72
C LYS A 101 1.98 -1.15 -17.50
N PHE A 102 1.61 0.05 -17.07
CA PHE A 102 2.55 1.14 -16.78
C PHE A 102 3.34 0.87 -15.48
N TYR A 103 2.62 0.60 -14.40
CA TYR A 103 3.14 0.52 -13.03
C TYR A 103 3.95 -0.75 -12.77
N PHE A 104 3.71 -1.81 -13.54
CA PHE A 104 4.43 -3.08 -13.45
C PHE A 104 5.23 -3.42 -14.71
N ASN A 105 5.60 -2.43 -15.52
CA ASN A 105 6.45 -2.66 -16.69
C ASN A 105 7.88 -3.07 -16.28
N PRO A 106 8.34 -4.30 -16.56
CA PRO A 106 9.67 -4.75 -16.16
C PRO A 106 10.80 -4.06 -16.95
N ARG A 107 10.48 -3.40 -18.07
CA ARG A 107 11.44 -2.75 -18.96
C ARG A 107 11.52 -1.23 -18.73
N ASP A 108 10.61 -0.65 -17.97
CA ASP A 108 10.57 0.79 -17.73
C ASP A 108 11.48 1.17 -16.56
N THR A 109 12.40 2.11 -16.83
CA THR A 109 13.38 2.63 -15.88
C THR A 109 13.03 4.03 -15.38
N ARG A 110 11.95 4.64 -15.90
CA ARG A 110 11.49 5.95 -15.44
C ARG A 110 11.08 5.89 -13.99
N VAL A 111 11.36 6.97 -13.25
CA VAL A 111 11.03 7.05 -11.82
C VAL A 111 9.59 7.46 -11.66
N VAL A 112 8.80 6.58 -11.04
CA VAL A 112 7.38 6.83 -10.75
C VAL A 112 7.21 7.60 -9.45
N TRP A 113 8.02 7.31 -8.44
CA TRP A 113 8.08 8.01 -7.16
C TRP A 113 9.38 7.68 -6.41
N TYR A 114 9.62 8.31 -5.27
CA TYR A 114 10.75 8.02 -4.40
C TYR A 114 10.23 7.43 -3.08
N ALA A 115 10.65 6.20 -2.77
CA ALA A 115 10.40 5.60 -1.47
C ALA A 115 11.41 6.16 -0.46
N ARG A 116 10.94 6.54 0.72
CA ARG A 116 11.80 6.95 1.83
C ARG A 116 11.81 5.87 2.89
N PHE A 117 13.01 5.44 3.25
CA PHE A 117 13.26 4.71 4.47
C PHE A 117 14.06 5.62 5.41
N LEU A 118 14.03 5.35 6.71
CA LEU A 118 14.74 6.15 7.73
C LEU A 118 16.21 6.46 7.36
N VAL A 119 16.85 5.56 6.61
CA VAL A 119 18.26 5.62 6.21
C VAL A 119 18.53 6.16 4.80
N GLY A 120 17.50 6.48 4.01
CA GLY A 120 17.73 6.97 2.64
C GLY A 120 16.48 7.09 1.77
N LYS A 121 16.68 7.70 0.59
CA LYS A 121 15.66 7.80 -0.46
C LYS A 121 16.03 6.88 -1.61
N PHE A 122 15.06 6.15 -2.14
CA PHE A 122 15.27 5.18 -3.20
C PHE A 122 14.33 5.46 -4.35
N ALA A 123 14.89 5.67 -5.54
CA ALA A 123 14.11 5.81 -6.76
C ALA A 123 13.30 4.54 -7.01
N VAL A 124 12.00 4.69 -7.16
CA VAL A 124 11.10 3.59 -7.44
C VAL A 124 10.77 3.61 -8.93
N THR A 125 11.08 2.51 -9.60
CA THR A 125 10.76 2.28 -11.01
C THR A 125 9.67 1.22 -11.12
N PRO A 126 8.92 1.16 -12.24
CA PRO A 126 7.93 0.10 -12.46
C PRO A 126 8.48 -1.32 -12.30
N ARG A 127 9.73 -1.56 -12.73
CA ARG A 127 10.42 -2.84 -12.50
C ARG A 127 10.55 -3.18 -11.01
N ARG A 128 10.98 -2.21 -10.18
CA ARG A 128 11.11 -2.40 -8.73
C ARG A 128 9.74 -2.60 -8.07
N MET A 129 8.73 -1.85 -8.50
CA MET A 129 7.35 -2.03 -8.03
C MET A 129 6.84 -3.43 -8.31
N LEU A 130 7.06 -3.96 -9.51
CA LEU A 130 6.65 -5.33 -9.84
C LEU A 130 7.26 -6.34 -8.87
N VAL A 131 8.58 -6.30 -8.67
CA VAL A 131 9.27 -7.24 -7.77
C VAL A 131 8.77 -7.12 -6.33
N VAL A 132 8.65 -5.89 -5.82
CA VAL A 132 8.20 -5.64 -4.44
C VAL A 132 6.74 -6.06 -4.26
N THR A 133 5.86 -5.74 -5.21
CA THR A 133 4.45 -6.14 -5.14
C THR A 133 4.29 -7.65 -5.21
N LEU A 134 5.03 -8.35 -6.08
CA LEU A 134 5.01 -9.82 -6.10
C LEU A 134 5.47 -10.41 -4.76
N ALA A 135 6.55 -9.88 -4.19
CA ALA A 135 7.01 -10.30 -2.87
C ALA A 135 5.95 -10.07 -1.79
N ARG A 136 5.29 -8.90 -1.79
CA ARG A 136 4.18 -8.59 -0.87
C ARG A 136 3.00 -9.54 -1.03
N VAL A 137 2.59 -9.84 -2.25
CA VAL A 137 1.50 -10.80 -2.53
C VAL A 137 1.85 -12.20 -1.99
N VAL A 138 3.09 -12.64 -2.17
CA VAL A 138 3.57 -13.92 -1.59
C VAL A 138 3.52 -13.86 -0.06
N VAL A 139 4.01 -12.79 0.56
CA VAL A 139 3.96 -12.63 2.02
C VAL A 139 2.52 -12.61 2.53
N ILE A 140 1.59 -11.91 1.86
CA ILE A 140 0.16 -11.94 2.19
C ILE A 140 -0.38 -13.37 2.11
N ALA A 141 -0.13 -14.07 1.00
CA ALA A 141 -0.61 -15.44 0.82
C ALA A 141 -0.07 -16.38 1.90
N LEU A 142 1.22 -16.28 2.23
CA LEU A 142 1.84 -17.03 3.30
C LEU A 142 1.29 -16.63 4.68
N THR A 143 0.99 -15.36 4.91
CA THR A 143 0.42 -14.89 6.19
C THR A 143 -0.99 -15.44 6.41
N ILE A 144 -1.78 -15.53 5.33
CA ILE A 144 -3.12 -16.12 5.35
C ILE A 144 -3.04 -17.65 5.50
N TRP A 145 -2.05 -18.29 4.88
CA TRP A 145 -1.87 -19.75 4.86
C TRP A 145 -1.16 -20.35 6.08
N ALA A 146 -0.10 -19.69 6.57
CA ALA A 146 0.87 -20.25 7.52
C ALA A 146 0.48 -20.09 8.99
N LEU A 147 -0.69 -19.52 9.25
CA LEU A 147 -1.31 -19.60 10.56
C LEU A 147 -2.39 -20.63 10.48
#